data_AF-A0A7C5HUQ0-F1
#
_entry.id   AF-A0A7C5HUQ0-F1
#
_cell.length_a   1.000
_cell.length_b   1.000
_cell.length_c   1.000
_cell.angle_alpha   90.00
_cell.angle_beta   90.00
_cell.angle_gamma   90.00
#
_symmetry.space_group_name_H-M   'P 1'
#
loop_
_entity.id
_entity.type
_entity.pdbx_description
1 polymer ?
#
loop_
_entity_poly.entity_id
_entity_poly.type
_entity_poly.pdbx_seq_one_letter_code
_entity_poly.pdbx_strand_id
1 'polypeptide(L)' 'MPNRSSKAGHVPLRTCVICKSKTEQQKFLRFVLIDTEIVFDLKRKFPARGYYVCDKNECLEKIEKWVKRKVK' A
#
# COMPACT_ATOMS: atom_id res chain seq x y z
N MET A 1 -6.73 12.89 -32.09
CA MET A 1 -7.21 12.27 -30.83
C MET A 1 -6.03 12.18 -29.86
N PRO A 2 -6.07 12.83 -28.69
CA PRO A 2 -4.99 12.67 -27.72
C PRO A 2 -4.87 11.20 -27.33
N ASN A 3 -3.64 10.70 -27.31
CA ASN A 3 -3.30 9.30 -27.05
C ASN A 3 -3.94 8.84 -25.72
N ARG A 4 -4.87 7.88 -25.79
CA ARG A 4 -5.57 7.28 -24.63
C ARG A 4 -4.62 6.61 -23.63
N SER A 5 -3.38 6.34 -24.03
CA SER A 5 -2.30 5.76 -23.22
C SER A 5 -1.43 6.81 -22.51
N SER A 6 -1.64 8.11 -22.77
CA SER A 6 -0.89 9.16 -22.08
C SER A 6 -1.26 9.17 -20.60
N LYS A 7 -0.34 8.70 -19.74
CA LYS A 7 -0.46 8.74 -18.28
C LYS A 7 -0.23 10.13 -17.69
N ALA A 8 -0.19 11.18 -18.51
CA ALA A 8 0.00 12.55 -18.06
C ALA A 8 -1.13 12.92 -17.07
N GLY A 9 -0.79 13.03 -15.78
CA GLY A 9 -1.73 13.36 -14.71
C GLY A 9 -2.50 12.18 -14.09
N HIS A 10 -2.25 10.92 -14.48
CA HIS A 10 -2.94 9.79 -13.85
C HIS A 10 -2.41 9.53 -12.43
N VAL A 11 -3.22 9.85 -11.41
CA VAL A 11 -2.95 9.52 -10.01
C VAL A 11 -3.44 8.11 -9.69
N PRO A 12 -2.57 7.15 -9.35
CA PRO A 12 -3.01 5.81 -9.00
C PRO A 12 -3.84 5.81 -7.72
N LEU A 13 -4.99 5.15 -7.76
CA LEU A 13 -5.76 4.82 -6.56
C LEU A 13 -5.27 3.51 -5.96
N ARG A 14 -5.21 3.45 -4.63
CA ARG A 14 -4.83 2.24 -3.86
C ARG A 14 -5.90 1.93 -2.84
N THR A 15 -5.83 0.72 -2.31
CA THR A 15 -6.78 0.21 -1.33
C THR A 15 -6.06 -0.18 -0.05
N CYS A 16 -6.56 0.31 1.09
CA CYS A 16 -6.05 -0.12 2.38
C CYS A 16 -6.24 -1.63 2.54
N VAL A 17 -5.19 -2.36 2.91
CA VAL A 17 -5.31 -3.80 3.15
C VAL A 17 -6.22 -4.14 4.34
N ILE A 18 -6.34 -3.21 5.30
CA ILE A 18 -7.12 -3.33 6.53
C ILE A 18 -8.58 -2.89 6.32
N CYS A 19 -8.83 -1.58 6.21
CA CYS A 19 -10.18 -1.01 6.17
C CYS A 19 -10.82 -0.98 4.78
N LYS A 20 -10.10 -1.43 3.73
CA LYS A 20 -10.57 -1.47 2.33
C LYS A 20 -10.96 -0.11 1.73
N SER A 21 -10.62 1.01 2.38
CA SER A 21 -10.81 2.34 1.79
C SER A 21 -9.99 2.50 0.51
N LYS A 22 -10.54 3.24 -0.47
CA LYS A 22 -9.89 3.55 -1.74
C LYS A 22 -9.58 5.03 -1.83
N THR A 23 -8.31 5.38 -1.95
CA THR A 23 -7.85 6.78 -2.09
C THR A 23 -6.58 6.85 -2.92
N GLU A 24 -6.10 8.06 -3.18
CA GLU A 24 -4.85 8.32 -3.90
C GLU A 24 -3.65 7.64 -3.22
N GLN A 25 -2.73 7.10 -4.04
CA GLN A 25 -1.54 6.41 -3.56
C GLN A 25 -0.71 7.25 -2.58
N GLN A 26 -0.68 8.58 -2.73
CA GLN A 26 0.07 9.47 -1.84
C GLN A 26 -0.41 9.45 -0.39
N LYS A 27 -1.69 9.16 -0.14
CA LYS A 27 -2.28 9.08 1.21
C LYS A 27 -2.06 7.73 1.92
N PHE A 28 -1.31 6.83 1.29
CA PHE A 28 -1.03 5.51 1.81
C PHE A 28 0.45 5.31 2.10
N LEU A 29 0.72 4.66 3.23
CA LEU A 29 2.02 4.10 3.56
C LEU A 29 2.17 2.79 2.79
N ARG A 30 3.23 2.71 1.97
CA ARG A 30 3.62 1.46 1.30
C ARG A 30 4.50 0.67 2.28
N PHE A 31 4.22 -0.61 2.42
CA PHE A 31 5.09 -1.54 3.13
C PHE A 31 5.28 -2.82 2.33
N VAL A 32 6.39 -3.51 2.55
CA VAL A 32 6.67 -4.83 1.99
C VAL A 32 6.75 -5.83 3.13
N LEU A 33 6.53 -7.10 2.80
CA LEU A 33 6.77 -8.21 3.71
C LEU A 33 8.07 -8.88 3.31
N ILE A 34 8.99 -8.98 4.25
CA ILE A 34 10.25 -9.71 4.10
C ILE A 34 10.24 -10.77 5.19
N ASP A 35 10.21 -12.03 4.78
CA ASP A 35 9.99 -13.19 5.64
C ASP A 35 8.70 -13.09 6.47
N THR A 36 8.75 -12.44 7.63
CA THR A 36 7.60 -12.19 8.50
C THR A 36 7.51 -10.76 9.02
N GLU A 37 8.43 -9.90 8.58
CA GLU A 37 8.58 -8.53 9.07
C GLU A 37 7.96 -7.51 8.12
N ILE A 38 7.53 -6.40 8.72
CA ILE A 38 6.96 -5.26 8.01
C ILE A 38 8.07 -4.25 7.78
N VAL A 39 8.37 -3.97 6.51
CA VAL A 39 9.31 -2.92 6.15
C VAL A 39 8.57 -1.82 5.40
N PHE A 40 8.54 -0.61 5.96
CA PHE A 40 7.93 0.55 5.31
C PHE A 40 8.82 1.07 4.18
N ASP A 41 8.30 1.06 2.96
CA ASP A 41 8.98 1.58 1.78
C ASP A 41 8.43 2.96 1.40
N LEU A 42 8.89 3.96 2.13
CA LEU A 42 8.50 5.36 1.93
C LEU A 42 8.92 5.88 0.55
N LYS A 43 10.05 5.39 0.01
CA LYS A 43 10.57 5.78 -1.31
C LYS A 43 9.89 5.05 -2.47
N ARG A 44 9.17 3.96 -2.20
CA ARG A 44 8.44 3.13 -3.19
C ARG A 44 9.35 2.50 -4.24
N LYS A 45 10.59 2.18 -3.85
CA LYS A 45 11.63 1.63 -4.74
C LYS A 45 11.98 0.18 -4.42
N PHE A 46 11.43 -0.37 -3.34
CA PHE A 46 11.82 -1.69 -2.89
C PHE A 46 11.26 -2.78 -3.83
N PRO A 47 12.12 -3.66 -4.39
CA PRO A 47 11.77 -4.64 -5.42
C PRO A 47 11.06 -5.87 -4.83
N ALA A 48 9.98 -5.64 -4.09
CA ALA A 48 9.13 -6.68 -3.54
C ALA A 48 7.66 -6.30 -3.66
N ARG A 49 6.77 -7.28 -3.39
CA ARG A 49 5.33 -7.06 -3.38
C ARG A 49 4.94 -6.06 -2.29
N GLY A 50 4.59 -4.85 -2.72
CA GLY A 50 4.14 -3.79 -1.84
C GLY A 50 2.65 -3.88 -1.51
N TYR A 51 2.34 -3.62 -0.25
CA TYR A 51 1.00 -3.45 0.29
C TYR A 51 0.82 -1.99 0.74
N TYR A 52 -0.43 -1.57 0.89
CA TYR A 52 -0.77 -0.20 1.25
C TYR A 52 -1.67 -0.19 2.49
N VAL A 53 -1.33 0.65 3.46
CA VAL A 53 -2.12 0.90 4.67
C VAL A 53 -2.33 2.40 4.84
N CYS A 54 -3.53 2.81 5.23
CA CYS A 54 -3.80 4.23 5.49
C CYS A 54 -3.19 4.64 6.83
N ASP A 55 -2.88 5.92 6.97
CA ASP A 55 -2.26 6.51 8.17
C ASP A 55 -3.24 6.70 9.34
N LYS A 56 -4.19 5.78 9.50
CA LYS A 56 -5.12 5.77 10.63
C LYS A 56 -4.58 4.82 11.69
N ASN A 57 -4.48 5.25 12.93
CA ASN A 57 -4.01 4.42 14.05
C ASN A 57 -4.71 3.06 14.11
N GLU A 58 -6.04 3.03 13.94
CA GLU A 58 -6.82 1.78 13.92
C GLU A 58 -6.34 0.75 12.88
N CYS A 59 -5.83 1.22 11.74
CA CYS A 59 -5.30 0.37 10.68
C CYS A 59 -3.86 -0.06 10.95
N LEU A 60 -3.06 0.83 11.53
CA LEU A 60 -1.69 0.54 11.94
C LEU A 60 -1.67 -0.49 13.08
N GLU A 61 -2.52 -0.37 14.08
CA GLU A 61 -2.64 -1.34 15.18
C GLU A 61 -3.03 -2.74 14.69
N LYS A 62 -3.85 -2.82 13.63
CA LYS A 62 -4.30 -4.09 13.05
C LYS A 62 -3.32 -4.67 12.03
N ILE A 63 -2.22 -3.98 11.73
CA ILE A 63 -1.30 -4.38 10.66
C ILE A 63 -0.60 -5.70 10.98
N GLU A 64 -0.13 -5.88 12.21
CA GLU A 64 0.56 -7.10 12.64
C GLU A 64 -0.36 -8.32 12.54
N LYS A 65 -1.61 -8.19 13.00
CA LYS A 65 -2.62 -9.25 12.90
C LYS A 65 -2.90 -9.61 11.45
N TRP A 66 -2.92 -8.62 10.56
CA TRP A 66 -3.10 -8.86 9.13
C TRP A 66 -1.92 -9.61 8.51
N VAL A 67 -0.68 -9.26 8.89
CA VAL A 67 0.53 -9.94 8.40
C VAL A 67 0.58 -11.39 8.86
N LYS A 68 0.30 -11.66 10.14
CA LYS A 68 0.24 -13.03 10.67
C LYS A 68 -0.73 -13.92 9.88
N ARG A 69 -1.87 -13.38 9.43
CA ARG A 69 -2.84 -14.09 8.58
C ARG A 69 -2.39 -14.26 7.13
N LYS A 70 -1.44 -13.46 6.66
CA LYS A 70 -0.96 -13.42 5.28
C LYS A 70 0.21 -14.39 5.05
N VAL A 71 1.03 -14.58 6.08
CA VAL A 71 2.20 -15.47 6.10
C VAL A 71 1.80 -16.92 6.41
N LYS A 72 0.73 -17.14 7.19
CA LYS A 72 0.14 -18.45 7.40
C LYS A 72 -0.51 -18.98 6.12
#